data_AF-A0A097SSK1-F1
#
_entry.id   AF-A0A097SSK1-F1
#
_cell.length_a   1.000
_cell.length_b   1.000
_cell.length_c   1.000
_cell.angle_alpha   90.00
_cell.angle_beta   90.00
_cell.angle_gamma   90.00
#
_symmetry.space_group_name_H-M   'P 1'
#
loop_
_entity.id
_entity.type
_entity.pdbx_description
1 polymer ?
#
loop_
_entity_poly.entity_id
_entity_poly.type
_entity_poly.pdbx_seq_one_letter_code
_entity_poly.pdbx_strand_id
1 'polypeptide(L)' 'MAKVIVKNADLNEAMKKFGRIMAETRKIARGHEYYLRPGLKAKEKAKAAARFKVRKFVKK' A
#
# COMPACT_ATOMS: atom_id res chain seq x y z
N MET A 1 -2.25 11.41 -10.74
CA MET A 1 -1.53 10.12 -10.83
C MET A 1 -0.06 10.42 -11.13
N ALA A 2 0.88 9.81 -10.41
CA ALA A 2 2.31 10.03 -10.68
C ALA A 2 2.70 9.43 -12.03
N LYS A 3 3.34 10.21 -12.90
CA LYS A 3 3.85 9.75 -14.19
C LYS A 3 5.24 9.16 -14.00
N VAL A 4 5.43 7.88 -14.36
CA VAL A 4 6.76 7.26 -14.34
C VAL A 4 7.50 7.69 -15.60
N ILE A 5 8.63 8.38 -15.42
CA ILE A 5 9.53 8.78 -16.51
C ILE A 5 10.77 7.91 -16.40
N VAL A 6 11.08 7.18 -17.48
CA VAL A 6 12.32 6.40 -17.57
C VAL A 6 13.47 7.37 -17.81
N LYS A 7 14.39 7.48 -16.84
CA LYS A 7 15.60 8.29 -16.99
C LYS A 7 16.75 7.37 -17.38
N ASN A 8 17.59 7.80 -18.32
CA ASN A 8 18.86 7.15 -18.68
C ASN A 8 18.72 5.68 -19.12
N ALA A 9 17.59 5.29 -19.72
CA ALA A 9 17.29 3.91 -20.13
C ALA A 9 17.39 2.84 -19.01
N ASP A 10 17.43 3.23 -17.74
CA ASP A 10 17.45 2.28 -16.62
C ASP A 10 16.03 1.76 -16.32
N LEU A 11 15.70 0.66 -16.98
CA LEU A 11 14.44 -0.04 -16.84
C LEU A 11 14.21 -0.57 -15.41
N ASN A 12 15.28 -1.03 -14.75
CA ASN A 12 15.18 -1.65 -13.44
C ASN A 12 14.79 -0.62 -12.37
N GLU A 13 15.38 0.57 -12.44
CA GLU A 13 15.01 1.66 -11.53
C GLU A 13 13.58 2.16 -11.78
N ALA A 14 13.19 2.29 -13.06
CA ALA A 14 11.84 2.65 -13.44
C ALA A 14 10.80 1.62 -12.95
N MET A 15 11.09 0.32 -13.07
CA MET A 15 10.23 -0.75 -12.55
C MET A 15 10.08 -0.72 -11.03
N LYS A 16 11.18 -0.45 -10.28
CA LYS A 16 11.10 -0.29 -8.81
C LYS A 16 10.19 0.88 -8.42
N LYS A 17 10.33 2.02 -9.12
CA LYS A 17 9.47 3.21 -8.91
C LYS A 17 8.02 2.91 -9.24
N PHE A 18 7.76 2.23 -10.36
CA PHE A 18 6.42 1.81 -10.77
C PHE A 18 5.78 0.87 -9.75
N GLY A 19 6.49 -0.17 -9.30
CA GLY A 19 6.01 -1.11 -8.29
C GLY A 19 5.62 -0.41 -6.98
N ARG A 20 6.39 0.59 -6.55
CA ARG A 20 6.09 1.40 -5.36
C ARG A 20 4.81 2.21 -5.53
N ILE A 21 4.62 2.87 -6.67
CA ILE A 21 3.41 3.65 -6.99
C ILE A 21 2.17 2.73 -7.08
N MET A 22 2.32 1.57 -7.72
CA MET A 22 1.23 0.60 -7.88
C MET A 22 0.81 -0.05 -6.56
N ALA A 23 1.74 -0.27 -5.64
CA ALA A 23 1.41 -0.86 -4.33
C ALA A 23 0.42 0.00 -3.53
N GLU A 24 0.59 1.33 -3.57
CA GLU A 24 -0.32 2.27 -2.90
C GLU A 24 -1.68 2.30 -3.59
N THR A 25 -1.69 2.37 -4.92
CA THR A 25 -2.91 2.36 -5.74
C THR A 25 -3.74 1.09 -5.51
N ARG A 26 -3.08 -0.09 -5.50
CA ARG A 26 -3.73 -1.38 -5.25
C ARG A 26 -4.34 -1.46 -3.85
N LYS A 27 -3.67 -0.90 -2.84
CA LYS A 27 -4.19 -0.87 -1.47
C LYS A 27 -5.48 -0.03 -1.36
N ILE A 28 -5.53 1.10 -2.06
CA ILE A 28 -6.71 1.98 -2.10
C ILE A 28 -7.85 1.28 -2.84
N ALA A 29 -7.58 0.74 -4.03
CA ALA A 29 -8.57 0.03 -4.84
C ALA A 29 -9.23 -1.10 -4.04
N ARG A 30 -8.44 -1.94 -3.35
CA ARG A 30 -8.95 -3.03 -2.52
C ARG A 30 -9.85 -2.57 -1.37
N GLY A 31 -9.60 -1.37 -0.84
CA GLY A 31 -10.45 -0.78 0.20
C GLY A 31 -11.79 -0.26 -0.30
N HIS A 32 -11.93 -0.09 -1.62
CA HIS A 32 -13.13 0.41 -2.30
C HIS A 32 -13.85 -0.67 -3.13
N GLU A 33 -13.34 -1.90 -3.18
CA GLU A 33 -14.00 -3.04 -3.84
C GLU A 33 -15.39 -3.34 -3.27
N TYR A 34 -15.62 -3.03 -1.99
CA TYR A 34 -16.90 -3.21 -1.32
C TYR A 34 -17.16 -2.11 -0.28
N TYR A 35 -18.44 -1.81 -0.05
CA TYR A 35 -18.81 -0.86 0.99
C TYR A 35 -18.70 -1.51 2.38
N LEU A 36 -17.92 -0.87 3.26
CA LEU A 36 -17.88 -1.16 4.69
C LEU A 36 -18.57 -0.04 5.46
N ARG A 37 -19.42 -0.40 6.43
CA ARG A 37 -19.98 0.57 7.38
C ARG A 37 -18.83 1.28 8.13
N PRO A 38 -18.98 2.57 8.51
CA PRO A 38 -17.91 3.34 9.15
C PRO A 38 -17.30 2.68 10.38
N GLY A 39 -18.11 2.05 11.24
CA GLY A 39 -17.61 1.34 12.43
C GLY A 39 -16.75 0.11 12.09
N LEU A 40 -17.12 -0.63 11.05
CA LEU A 40 -16.33 -1.77 10.56
C LEU A 40 -15.01 -1.29 9.92
N LYS A 41 -15.02 -0.16 9.19
CA LYS A 41 -13.78 0.46 8.67
C LYS A 41 -12.81 0.82 9.81
N ALA A 42 -13.32 1.40 10.90
CA ALA A 42 -12.49 1.74 12.06
C ALA A 42 -11.88 0.48 12.70
N LYS A 43 -12.66 -0.60 12.85
CA LYS A 43 -12.19 -1.89 13.38
C LYS A 43 -11.11 -2.53 12.51
N GLU A 44 -11.28 -2.56 11.19
CA GLU A 44 -10.28 -3.07 10.26
C GLU A 44 -9.00 -2.24 10.26
N LYS A 45 -9.11 -0.90 10.36
CA LYS A 45 -7.95 -0.01 10.51
C LYS A 45 -7.17 -0.30 11.80
N ALA A 46 -7.87 -0.46 12.94
CA ALA A 46 -7.24 -0.80 14.21
C ALA A 46 -6.55 -2.18 14.17
N LYS A 47 -7.21 -3.19 13.57
CA LYS A 47 -6.65 -4.53 13.37
C LYS A 47 -5.38 -4.50 12.51
N ALA A 48 -5.36 -3.72 11.44
CA ALA A 48 -4.18 -3.55 10.59
C ALA A 48 -3.02 -2.88 11.35
N ALA A 49 -3.30 -1.85 12.15
CA ALA A 49 -2.30 -1.18 12.98
C ALA A 49 -1.71 -2.11 14.07
N ALA A 50 -2.55 -2.92 14.72
CA ALA A 50 -2.12 -3.91 15.70
C ALA A 50 -1.17 -4.95 15.06
N ARG A 51 -1.53 -5.48 13.89
CA ARG A 51 -0.66 -6.40 13.12
C ARG A 51 0.69 -5.77 12.78
N PHE A 52 0.71 -4.48 12.42
CA PHE A 52 1.96 -3.77 12.14
C PHE A 52 2.84 -3.64 13.39
N LYS A 53 2.24 -3.30 14.55
CA LYS A 53 2.97 -3.26 15.82
C LYS A 53 3.60 -4.62 16.16
N VAL A 54 2.82 -5.71 16.11
CA VAL A 54 3.32 -7.07 16.39
C VAL A 54 4.51 -7.42 15.48
N ARG A 55 4.41 -7.18 14.17
CA ARG A 55 5.52 -7.43 13.24
C ARG A 55 6.77 -6.61 13.56
N LYS A 56 6.63 -5.40 14.09
CA LYS A 56 7.76 -4.54 14.49
C LYS A 56 8.47 -5.07 15.74
N PHE A 57 7.72 -5.64 16.68
CA PHE A 57 8.28 -6.21 17.91
C PHE A 57 8.89 -7.60 17.72
N VAL A 58 8.33 -8.45 16.85
CA VAL A 58 8.87 -9.79 16.54
C VAL A 58 10.17 -9.73 15.73
N LYS A 59 10.42 -8.63 15.01
CA LYS A 59 11.61 -8.46 14.16
C LYS A 59 12.78 -7.75 14.85
N LYS A 60 12.65 -7.48 16.16
CA LYS A 60 13.62 -6.80 16.99
C LYS A 60 14.23 -7.80 17.95
#